data_AF-A0A737CIP5-F1
#
_entry.id   AF-A0A737CIP5-F1
#
_cell.length_a   1.000
_cell.length_b   1.000
_cell.length_c   1.000
_cell.angle_alpha   90.00
_cell.angle_beta   90.00
_cell.angle_gamma   90.00
#
_symmetry.space_group_name_H-M   'P 1'
#
loop_
_entity.id
_entity.type
_entity.pdbx_description
1 polymer ?
#
loop_
_entity_poly.entity_id
_entity_poly.type
_entity_poly.pdbx_seq_one_letter_code
_entity_poly.pdbx_strand_id
1 'polypeptide(L)'
;MIKIQSGVTTILMLTLLLCAEIPVHAADKKLTSLLAPYDEWYFNFLYPNALPADVTYVELLDTDGILYRYRMLGSTNASSASVGKWNEEVMGIHSDFNKAKNPPQAMHFCWDS
;
A
#
# COMPACT_ATOMS: atom_id res chain seq x y z
N MET A 1 -25.29 -55.44 -9.65
CA MET A 1 -26.17 -54.25 -9.67
C MET A 1 -26.36 -53.77 -8.24
N ILE A 2 -25.66 -52.69 -7.84
CA ILE A 2 -25.73 -52.15 -6.48
C ILE A 2 -26.93 -51.20 -6.43
N LYS A 3 -27.99 -51.58 -5.71
CA LYS A 3 -29.12 -50.70 -5.39
C LYS A 3 -28.71 -49.83 -4.21
N ILE A 4 -28.27 -48.62 -4.50
CA ILE A 4 -28.03 -47.59 -3.48
C ILE A 4 -29.40 -47.19 -2.92
N GLN A 5 -29.62 -47.41 -1.63
CA GLN A 5 -30.91 -47.17 -0.97
C GLN A 5 -31.26 -45.69 -0.98
N SER A 6 -32.44 -45.38 -1.50
CA SER A 6 -33.01 -44.04 -1.67
C SER A 6 -32.94 -43.14 -0.43
N GLY A 7 -32.92 -43.70 0.78
CA GLY A 7 -32.90 -42.94 2.04
C GLY A 7 -31.54 -42.30 2.35
N VAL A 8 -30.42 -42.90 1.92
CA VAL A 8 -29.08 -42.35 2.14
C VAL A 8 -28.86 -41.13 1.25
N THR A 9 -29.41 -41.16 0.03
CA THR A 9 -29.31 -40.07 -0.95
C THR A 9 -30.12 -38.84 -0.52
N THR A 10 -31.31 -39.01 0.07
CA THR A 10 -32.13 -37.88 0.56
C THR A 10 -31.55 -37.23 1.80
N ILE A 11 -30.97 -38.00 2.72
CA ILE A 11 -30.30 -37.45 3.91
C ILE A 11 -29.08 -36.63 3.51
N LEU A 12 -28.28 -37.13 2.55
CA LEU A 12 -27.10 -36.43 2.04
C LEU A 12 -27.47 -35.10 1.35
N MET A 13 -28.59 -35.08 0.60
CA MET A 13 -29.09 -33.86 -0.04
C MET A 13 -29.60 -32.82 0.97
N LEU A 14 -30.29 -33.24 2.04
CA LEU A 14 -30.74 -32.31 3.09
C LEU A 14 -29.57 -31.68 3.84
N THR A 15 -28.50 -32.44 4.11
CA THR A 15 -27.29 -31.91 4.76
C THR A 15 -26.52 -30.91 3.89
N LEU A 16 -26.58 -31.06 2.56
CA LEU A 16 -25.95 -30.11 1.62
C LEU A 16 -26.75 -28.79 1.52
N LEU A 17 -28.08 -28.82 1.67
CA LEU A 17 -28.91 -27.60 1.63
C LEU A 17 -28.77 -26.74 2.90
N LEU A 18 -28.52 -27.32 4.07
CA LEU A 18 -28.35 -26.55 5.31
C LEU A 18 -26.98 -25.85 5.43
N CYS A 19 -26.02 -26.15 4.55
CA CYS A 19 -24.71 -25.47 4.53
C CYS A 19 -24.70 -24.17 3.70
N ALA A 20 -25.82 -23.79 3.06
CA ALA A 20 -25.88 -22.64 2.16
C ALA A 20 -26.23 -21.31 2.83
N GLU A 21 -26.59 -21.29 4.12
CA GLU A 21 -26.95 -20.06 4.83
C GLU A 21 -25.78 -19.56 5.70
N ILE A 22 -24.70 -19.15 5.04
CA ILE A 22 -23.65 -18.36 5.70
C ILE A 22 -24.17 -16.92 5.81
N PRO A 23 -24.30 -16.33 7.01
CA PRO A 23 -24.63 -14.92 7.13
C PRO A 23 -23.47 -14.07 6.59
N VAL A 24 -23.65 -13.54 5.38
CA VAL A 24 -22.74 -12.64 4.64
C VAL A 24 -22.42 -11.32 5.37
N HIS A 25 -22.95 -11.09 6.57
CA HIS A 25 -22.81 -9.79 7.26
C HIS A 25 -21.60 -9.68 8.20
N ALA A 26 -20.86 -10.77 8.47
CA ALA A 26 -19.69 -10.74 9.35
C ALA A 26 -18.34 -10.58 8.62
N ALA A 27 -18.31 -10.77 7.30
CA ALA A 27 -17.10 -10.64 6.49
C ALA A 27 -16.67 -9.17 6.29
N ASP A 28 -17.64 -8.25 6.23
CA ASP A 28 -17.41 -6.86 5.82
C ASP A 28 -16.63 -6.03 6.84
N LYS A 29 -16.83 -6.27 8.14
CA LYS A 29 -16.13 -5.54 9.21
C LYS A 29 -14.69 -6.00 9.40
N LYS A 30 -14.40 -7.26 9.09
CA LYS A 30 -13.06 -7.84 9.19
C LYS A 30 -12.21 -7.48 7.97
N LEU A 31 -12.83 -7.39 6.79
CA LEU A 31 -12.16 -6.96 5.57
C LEU A 31 -11.78 -5.46 5.62
N THR A 32 -12.66 -4.61 6.14
CA THR A 32 -12.35 -3.17 6.33
C THR A 32 -11.23 -2.92 7.35
N SER A 33 -11.06 -3.78 8.36
CA SER A 33 -9.90 -3.74 9.28
C SER A 33 -8.58 -4.18 8.65
N LEU A 34 -8.61 -4.89 7.51
CA LEU A 34 -7.44 -5.32 6.75
C LEU A 34 -7.03 -4.31 5.67
N LEU A 35 -7.93 -3.42 5.27
CA LEU A 35 -7.61 -2.34 4.35
C LEU A 35 -6.87 -1.24 5.08
N ALA A 36 -5.80 -0.73 4.47
CA ALA A 36 -5.10 0.44 5.00
C ALA A 36 -6.09 1.61 5.16
N PRO A 37 -5.92 2.48 6.18
CA PRO A 37 -6.78 3.65 6.38
C PRO A 37 -6.54 4.77 5.35
N TYR A 38 -5.85 4.47 4.25
CA TYR A 38 -5.44 5.39 3.20
C TYR A 38 -5.45 4.68 1.84
N ASP A 39 -5.63 5.45 0.76
CA ASP A 39 -5.66 4.90 -0.61
C ASP A 39 -4.26 4.75 -1.22
N GLU A 40 -3.34 5.68 -0.94
CA GLU A 40 -1.99 5.73 -1.48
C GLU A 40 -1.02 6.29 -0.43
N TRP A 41 0.25 5.92 -0.54
CA TRP A 41 1.35 6.47 0.23
C TRP A 41 2.13 7.48 -0.62
N TYR A 42 2.35 8.69 -0.09
CA TYR A 42 3.09 9.76 -0.78
C TYR A 42 4.45 10.01 -0.13
N PHE A 43 5.43 10.46 -0.94
CA PHE A 43 6.77 10.78 -0.44
C PHE A 43 7.39 11.98 -1.16
N ASN A 44 8.36 12.64 -0.52
CA ASN A 44 9.06 13.79 -1.09
C ASN A 44 10.53 13.78 -0.73
N PHE A 45 11.31 14.45 -1.57
CA PHE A 45 12.72 14.75 -1.32
C PHE A 45 12.89 16.25 -1.11
N LEU A 46 13.66 16.59 -0.09
CA LEU A 46 13.96 17.96 0.30
C LEU A 46 15.45 18.08 0.56
N TYR A 47 16.06 19.20 0.14
CA TYR A 47 17.45 19.52 0.45
C TYR A 47 17.57 20.80 1.30
N PRO A 48 18.65 20.99 2.08
CA PRO A 48 18.88 22.23 2.83
C PRO A 48 19.05 23.43 1.90
N ASN A 49 18.50 24.59 2.23
CA ASN A 49 18.43 25.73 1.30
C ASN A 49 19.77 26.13 0.63
N ALA A 50 20.89 25.93 1.32
CA ALA A 50 22.22 26.29 0.82
C ALA A 50 22.98 25.13 0.14
N LEU A 51 22.40 23.93 0.06
CA LEU A 51 23.01 22.72 -0.50
C LEU A 51 22.04 22.09 -1.51
N PRO A 52 21.96 22.61 -2.74
CA PRO A 52 21.11 22.07 -3.79
C PRO A 52 21.42 20.61 -4.06
N ALA A 53 20.38 19.85 -4.40
CA ALA A 53 20.53 18.48 -4.83
C ALA A 53 19.33 18.02 -5.64
N ASP A 54 19.56 17.03 -6.50
CA ASP A 54 18.54 16.43 -7.35
C ASP A 54 18.47 14.92 -7.16
N VAL A 55 17.24 14.42 -7.01
CA VAL A 55 16.95 12.99 -7.07
C VAL A 55 16.52 12.62 -8.48
N THR A 56 17.31 11.77 -9.12
CA THR A 56 17.11 11.40 -10.55
C THR A 56 16.49 10.03 -10.72
N TYR A 57 16.54 9.18 -9.69
CA TYR A 57 16.03 7.83 -9.74
C TYR A 57 15.62 7.32 -8.36
N VAL A 58 14.50 6.60 -8.29
CA VAL A 58 14.03 5.92 -7.07
C VAL A 58 13.56 4.51 -7.41
N GLU A 59 13.98 3.56 -6.59
CA GLU A 59 13.36 2.24 -6.45
C GLU A 59 12.70 2.13 -5.08
N LEU A 60 11.42 1.77 -5.05
CA LEU A 60 10.64 1.62 -3.83
C LEU A 60 9.99 0.24 -3.83
N LEU A 61 10.30 -0.57 -2.82
CA LEU A 61 9.61 -1.83 -2.54
C LEU A 61 8.58 -1.60 -1.45
N ASP A 62 7.30 -1.80 -1.74
CA ASP A 62 6.22 -1.57 -0.77
C ASP A 62 5.94 -2.78 0.13
N THR A 63 5.03 -2.62 1.11
CA THR A 63 4.68 -3.70 2.05
C THR A 63 4.03 -4.92 1.42
N ASP A 64 3.46 -4.79 0.22
CA ASP A 64 2.87 -5.90 -0.53
C ASP A 64 3.89 -6.57 -1.48
N GLY A 65 5.14 -6.09 -1.50
CA GLY A 65 6.21 -6.61 -2.34
C GLY A 65 6.21 -6.06 -3.76
N ILE A 66 5.48 -4.98 -4.03
CA ILE A 66 5.46 -4.30 -5.33
C ILE A 66 6.65 -3.36 -5.46
N LEU A 67 7.39 -3.50 -6.56
CA LEU A 67 8.55 -2.67 -6.87
C LEU A 67 8.18 -1.55 -7.84
N TYR A 68 8.29 -0.32 -7.36
CA TYR A 68 8.10 0.90 -8.13
C TYR A 68 9.46 1.45 -8.59
N ARG A 69 9.51 1.96 -9.82
CA ARG A 69 10.71 2.61 -10.39
C ARG A 69 10.35 3.95 -11.00
N TYR A 70 10.91 5.02 -10.45
CA TYR A 70 10.65 6.38 -10.91
C TYR A 70 11.90 6.91 -11.60
N ARG A 71 11.75 7.24 -12.89
CA ARG A 71 12.77 7.94 -13.70
C ARG A 71 12.47 9.44 -13.84
N MET A 72 11.24 9.84 -13.53
CA MET A 72 10.79 11.21 -13.46
C MET A 72 10.01 11.35 -12.17
N LEU A 73 10.56 12.11 -11.22
CA LEU A 73 9.98 12.34 -9.91
C LEU A 73 9.32 13.72 -9.89
N GLY A 74 8.41 13.94 -8.94
CA GLY A 74 8.08 15.29 -8.52
C GLY A 74 9.35 16.00 -8.03
N SER A 75 9.43 17.31 -8.23
CA SER A 75 10.63 18.12 -7.95
C SER A 75 11.25 17.86 -6.58
N THR A 76 12.58 17.83 -6.52
CA THR A 76 13.33 17.91 -5.26
C THR A 76 13.38 19.37 -4.84
N ASN A 77 12.79 19.72 -3.70
CA ASN A 77 12.59 21.13 -3.34
C ASN A 77 13.56 21.58 -2.24
N ALA A 78 13.96 22.85 -2.33
CA ALA A 78 14.69 23.50 -1.25
C ALA A 78 13.81 23.63 -0.01
N SER A 79 14.33 23.23 1.15
CA SER A 79 13.72 23.55 2.44
C SER A 79 14.24 24.90 2.92
N SER A 80 13.44 25.96 2.73
CA SER A 80 13.77 27.31 3.21
C SER A 80 13.91 27.40 4.73
N ALA A 81 13.30 26.48 5.46
CA ALA A 81 13.40 26.36 6.92
C ALA A 81 14.67 25.62 7.39
N SER A 82 15.39 24.92 6.51
CA SER A 82 16.61 24.19 6.84
C SER A 82 17.86 25.00 6.48
N VAL A 83 18.20 25.99 7.33
CA VAL A 83 19.37 26.86 7.20
C VAL A 83 20.28 26.71 8.41
N GLY A 84 21.53 26.30 8.21
CA GLY A 84 22.52 26.04 9.28
C GLY A 84 22.22 24.82 10.16
N LYS A 85 20.97 24.35 10.17
CA LYS A 85 20.49 23.09 10.76
C LYS A 85 19.28 22.59 9.98
N TRP A 86 18.94 21.31 10.16
CA TRP A 86 17.68 20.76 9.65
C TRP A 86 16.50 21.36 10.39
N ASN A 87 15.42 21.62 9.66
CA ASN A 87 14.14 21.93 10.30
C ASN A 87 13.62 20.68 11.02
N GLU A 88 13.15 20.84 12.25
CA GLU A 88 12.58 19.74 13.05
C GLU A 88 11.14 19.42 12.62
N GLU A 89 10.47 20.38 11.98
CA GLU A 89 9.11 20.22 11.47
C GLU A 89 9.12 20.13 9.94
N VAL A 90 9.31 18.92 9.42
CA VAL A 90 9.20 18.67 7.98
C VAL A 90 7.75 18.40 7.65
N MET A 91 7.02 19.46 7.28
CA MET A 91 5.66 19.35 6.76
C MET A 91 5.69 18.74 5.35
N GLY A 92 5.00 17.61 5.18
CA GLY A 92 4.91 16.91 3.91
C GLY A 92 4.14 17.73 2.87
N ILE A 93 4.81 18.13 1.81
CA ILE A 93 4.15 18.73 0.63
C ILE A 93 3.45 17.59 -0.11
N HIS A 94 2.17 17.72 -0.47
CA HIS A 94 1.55 16.69 -1.31
C HIS A 94 2.23 16.65 -2.69
N SER A 95 2.57 15.46 -3.18
CA SER A 95 3.14 15.26 -4.51
C SER A 95 2.22 14.37 -5.33
N ASP A 96 1.72 14.91 -6.44
CA ASP A 96 0.84 14.15 -7.34
C ASP A 96 1.58 12.99 -8.05
N PHE A 97 2.92 13.03 -8.08
CA PHE A 97 3.78 12.10 -8.82
C PHE A 97 4.43 11.04 -7.93
N ASN A 98 4.88 11.43 -6.74
CA ASN A 98 5.68 10.57 -5.87
C ASN A 98 4.78 9.75 -4.94
N LYS A 99 4.28 8.63 -5.44
CA LYS A 99 3.30 7.82 -4.71
C LYS A 99 3.40 6.31 -4.98
N ALA A 100 3.13 5.52 -3.97
CA ALA A 100 3.02 4.06 -4.01
C ALA A 100 1.68 3.60 -3.43
N LYS A 101 1.30 2.34 -3.62
CA LYS A 101 0.02 1.86 -3.08
C LYS A 101 0.07 1.67 -1.58
N ASN A 102 1.21 1.19 -1.08
CA ASN A 102 1.46 0.97 0.33
C ASN A 102 2.78 1.65 0.78
N PRO A 103 3.03 1.76 2.10
CA PRO A 103 4.28 2.30 2.62
C PRO A 103 5.50 1.48 2.18
N PRO A 104 6.71 2.08 2.16
CA PRO A 104 7.92 1.39 1.76
C PRO A 104 8.38 0.38 2.81
N GLN A 105 8.73 -0.84 2.39
CA GLN A 105 9.64 -1.72 3.14
C GLN A 105 11.10 -1.29 2.93
N ALA A 106 11.43 -0.89 1.70
CA ALA A 106 12.76 -0.40 1.33
C ALA A 106 12.66 0.67 0.23
N MET A 107 13.58 1.62 0.27
CA MET A 107 13.72 2.66 -0.75
C MET A 107 15.20 2.91 -1.04
N HIS A 108 15.57 2.86 -2.32
CA HIS A 108 16.90 3.21 -2.81
C HIS A 108 16.76 4.36 -3.81
N PHE A 109 17.62 5.35 -3.74
CA PHE A 109 17.55 6.51 -4.61
C PHE A 109 18.93 7.05 -4.98
N CYS A 110 19.03 7.62 -6.17
CA CYS A 110 20.23 8.31 -6.65
C CYS A 110 20.09 9.80 -6.31
N TRP A 111 21.05 10.31 -5.53
CA TRP A 111 21.11 11.70 -5.06
C TRP A 111 22.36 12.37 -5.61
N ASP A 112 22.17 13.47 -6.33
CA ASP A 112 23.26 14.29 -6.90
C ASP A 112 23.33 15.61 -6.14
N SER A 113 24.48 15.92 -5.51
CA SER A 113 24.69 17.07 -4.61
C SER A 113 26.00 17.80 -4.86
#